data_AF-A0A353VU15-F1
#
_entry.id   AF-A0A353VU15-F1
#
_cell.length_a   1.000
_cell.length_b   1.000
_cell.length_c   1.000
_cell.angle_alpha   90.00
_cell.angle_beta   90.00
_cell.angle_gamma   90.00
#
_symmetry.space_group_name_H-M   'P 1'
#
loop_
_entity.id
_entity.type
_entity.pdbx_description
1 polymer ?
#
loop_
_entity_poly.entity_id
_entity_poly.type
_entity_poly.pdbx_seq_one_letter_code
_entity_poly.pdbx_strand_id
1 'polypeptide(L)'
;MEKAKFSFAWVISVIALMAYSYISFMGTVYLQVFNVSLCVLLTLAADFLVLLLVRLMCGAKSTRWIRLGVIGQAFFGFLVFAILLGSSVLFTHFTRIIRQNDNIKEAYAAAVEDARTMDEKYDEYVRSRCEGYAASLYALPPSSPEYKAVFGNSMSLGFTKKEIVSKCVANLGKLLKGKNQAGELTEKRGRWLADASASVWNLSLPANIRDITSSVNLWLENYKKLSVKTYTGESGALPYKNTSFNRNISVLESLCSGVKGPSVLAVILAVVCYALILLPWIITPKNIASVGGDFDDVVLMPDEDE
;
A
#
# COMPACT_ATOMS: atom_id res chain seq x y z
N MET A 1 43.60 -14.08 -24.21
CA MET A 1 42.75 -13.80 -23.03
C MET A 1 42.50 -12.30 -22.96
N GLU A 2 41.36 -11.84 -23.50
CA GLU A 2 40.95 -10.44 -23.35
C GLU A 2 40.58 -10.18 -21.88
N LYS A 3 41.29 -9.28 -21.21
CA LYS A 3 40.88 -8.79 -19.89
C LYS A 3 39.51 -8.14 -20.06
N ALA A 4 38.51 -8.62 -19.34
CA ALA A 4 37.21 -7.98 -19.26
C ALA A 4 37.43 -6.52 -18.84
N LYS A 5 37.32 -5.58 -19.79
CA LYS A 5 37.47 -4.15 -19.52
C LYS A 5 36.26 -3.74 -18.68
N PHE A 6 36.47 -3.60 -17.38
CA PHE A 6 35.49 -3.04 -16.46
C PHE A 6 35.02 -1.70 -17.02
N SER A 7 33.74 -1.61 -17.36
CA SER A 7 33.16 -0.41 -17.96
C SER A 7 32.25 0.26 -16.95
N PHE A 8 32.68 1.44 -16.49
CA PHE A 8 31.93 2.27 -15.55
C PHE A 8 30.52 2.60 -16.05
N ALA A 9 30.32 2.59 -17.37
CA ALA A 9 29.01 2.78 -18.00
C ALA A 9 27.99 1.70 -17.59
N TRP A 10 28.42 0.44 -17.51
CA TRP A 10 27.58 -0.67 -17.08
C TRP A 10 27.23 -0.57 -15.59
N VAL A 11 28.17 -0.12 -14.76
CA VAL A 11 27.93 0.09 -13.32
C VAL A 11 26.87 1.18 -13.10
N ILE A 12 27.03 2.33 -13.74
CA ILE A 12 26.04 3.42 -13.67
C ILE A 12 24.67 2.95 -14.17
N SER A 13 24.63 2.23 -15.30
CA SER A 13 23.39 1.69 -15.87
C SER A 13 22.66 0.76 -14.91
N VAL A 14 23.36 -0.17 -14.28
CA VAL A 14 22.78 -1.08 -13.29
C VAL A 14 22.25 -0.32 -12.07
N ILE A 15 23.02 0.64 -11.54
CA ILE A 15 22.56 1.46 -10.40
C ILE A 15 21.31 2.27 -10.77
N ALA A 16 21.31 2.90 -11.95
CA ALA A 16 20.16 3.67 -12.43
C ALA A 16 18.93 2.78 -12.66
N LEU A 17 19.12 1.58 -13.22
CA LEU A 17 18.07 0.60 -13.42
C LEU A 17 17.50 0.15 -12.08
N MET A 18 18.34 -0.22 -11.11
CA MET A 18 17.90 -0.63 -9.77
C MET A 18 17.11 0.47 -9.06
N ALA A 19 17.56 1.72 -9.14
CA ALA A 19 16.83 2.85 -8.54
C ALA A 19 15.47 3.07 -9.20
N TYR A 20 15.43 3.05 -10.53
CA TYR A 20 14.20 3.19 -11.30
C TYR A 20 13.22 2.04 -11.07
N SER A 21 13.73 0.81 -11.07
CA SER A 21 12.96 -0.41 -10.89
C SER A 21 12.43 -0.53 -9.47
N TYR A 22 13.19 -0.12 -8.45
CA TYR A 22 12.71 -0.05 -7.06
C TYR A 22 11.54 0.93 -6.88
N ILE A 23 11.63 2.14 -7.45
CA ILE A 23 10.54 3.12 -7.37
C ILE A 23 9.30 2.58 -8.11
N SER A 24 9.49 1.96 -9.28
CA SER A 24 8.40 1.35 -10.05
C SER A 24 7.76 0.17 -9.32
N PHE A 25 8.57 -0.67 -8.69
CA PHE A 25 8.15 -1.80 -7.85
C PHE A 25 7.28 -1.35 -6.68
N MET A 26 7.73 -0.32 -5.95
CA MET A 26 6.93 0.29 -4.89
C MET A 26 5.60 0.81 -5.46
N GLY A 27 5.60 1.41 -6.64
CA GLY A 27 4.38 1.79 -7.35
C GLY A 27 3.42 0.63 -7.58
N THR A 28 3.91 -0.53 -7.99
CA THR A 28 3.09 -1.75 -8.14
C THR A 28 2.52 -2.24 -6.81
N VAL A 29 3.30 -2.19 -5.73
CA VAL A 29 2.86 -2.63 -4.40
C VAL A 29 1.71 -1.75 -3.90
N TYR A 30 1.79 -0.44 -4.13
CA TYR A 30 0.72 0.49 -3.77
C TYR A 30 -0.55 0.35 -4.59
N LEU A 31 -0.49 -0.22 -5.80
CA LEU A 31 -1.69 -0.58 -6.56
C LEU A 31 -2.44 -1.78 -5.95
N GLN A 32 -1.80 -2.56 -5.08
CA GLN A 32 -2.38 -3.74 -4.41
C GLN A 32 -2.99 -4.80 -5.34
N VAL A 33 -2.66 -4.79 -6.64
CA VAL A 33 -3.19 -5.74 -7.63
C VAL A 33 -2.58 -7.13 -7.45
N PHE A 34 -1.31 -7.18 -7.07
CA PHE A 34 -0.53 -8.42 -6.97
C PHE A 34 0.03 -8.61 -5.57
N ASN A 35 0.29 -9.87 -5.21
CA ASN A 35 1.05 -10.19 -4.01
C ASN A 35 2.49 -9.68 -4.14
N VAL A 36 3.08 -9.25 -3.03
CA VAL A 36 4.43 -8.67 -2.97
C VAL A 36 5.47 -9.58 -3.65
N SER A 37 5.42 -10.88 -3.42
CA SER A 37 6.36 -11.84 -4.03
C SER A 37 6.29 -11.85 -5.57
N LEU A 38 5.09 -11.69 -6.13
CA LEU A 38 4.90 -11.63 -7.58
C LEU A 38 5.40 -10.29 -8.14
N CYS A 39 5.19 -9.18 -7.43
CA CYS A 39 5.77 -7.88 -7.79
C CYS A 39 7.30 -7.96 -7.87
N VAL A 40 7.95 -8.57 -6.88
CA VAL A 40 9.43 -8.73 -6.86
C VAL A 40 9.89 -9.54 -8.08
N LEU A 41 9.24 -10.67 -8.36
CA LEU A 41 9.61 -11.52 -9.49
C LEU A 41 9.48 -10.79 -10.84
N LEU A 42 8.38 -10.06 -11.03
CA LEU A 42 8.15 -9.27 -12.26
C LEU A 42 9.20 -8.17 -12.43
N THR A 43 9.56 -7.46 -11.36
CA THR A 43 10.60 -6.42 -11.41
C THR A 43 11.96 -7.00 -11.76
N LEU A 44 12.37 -8.10 -11.13
CA LEU A 44 13.64 -8.76 -11.43
C LEU A 44 13.70 -9.30 -12.87
N ALA A 45 12.60 -9.88 -13.36
CA ALA A 45 12.50 -10.34 -14.74
C ALA A 45 12.60 -9.18 -15.74
N ALA A 46 11.96 -8.04 -15.45
CA ALA A 46 12.03 -6.84 -16.26
C ALA A 46 13.46 -6.25 -16.29
N ASP A 47 14.13 -6.18 -15.13
CA ASP A 47 15.49 -5.66 -15.02
C ASP A 47 16.48 -6.53 -15.81
N PHE A 48 16.38 -7.85 -15.67
CA PHE A 48 17.19 -8.79 -16.46
C PHE A 48 16.96 -8.61 -17.96
N LEU A 49 15.70 -8.49 -18.38
CA LEU A 49 15.32 -8.29 -19.78
C LEU A 49 15.88 -6.97 -20.32
N VAL A 50 15.77 -5.86 -19.58
CA VAL A 50 16.33 -4.56 -19.99
C VAL A 50 17.84 -4.64 -20.16
N LEU A 51 18.57 -5.24 -19.21
CA LEU A 51 20.03 -5.40 -19.32
C LEU A 51 20.42 -6.27 -20.52
N LEU A 52 19.68 -7.36 -20.78
CA LEU A 52 19.88 -8.21 -21.95
C LEU A 52 19.69 -7.42 -23.24
N LEU A 53 18.61 -6.63 -23.34
CA LEU A 53 18.32 -5.83 -24.52
C LEU A 53 19.36 -4.72 -24.75
N VAL A 54 19.80 -4.03 -23.69
CA VAL A 54 20.89 -3.04 -23.79
C VAL A 54 22.19 -3.71 -24.26
N ARG A 55 22.47 -4.93 -23.81
CA ARG A 55 23.63 -5.70 -24.28
C ARG A 55 23.51 -6.05 -25.76
N LEU A 56 22.34 -6.49 -26.21
CA LEU A 56 22.06 -6.76 -27.62
C LEU A 56 22.16 -5.49 -28.48
N MET A 57 21.73 -4.33 -27.97
CA MET A 57 21.94 -3.03 -28.64
C MET A 57 23.43 -2.70 -28.81
N CYS A 58 24.25 -2.91 -27.76
CA CYS A 58 25.69 -2.70 -27.84
C CYS A 58 26.33 -3.65 -28.87
N GLY A 59 25.92 -4.92 -28.87
CA GLY A 59 26.34 -5.91 -29.86
C GLY A 59 25.97 -5.50 -31.29
N ALA A 60 24.72 -5.09 -31.52
CA ALA A 60 24.23 -4.62 -32.82
C ALA A 60 24.99 -3.37 -33.32
N LYS A 61 25.41 -2.47 -32.42
CA LYS A 61 26.23 -1.30 -32.75
C LYS A 61 27.66 -1.67 -33.18
N SER A 62 28.18 -2.77 -32.66
CA SER A 62 29.51 -3.30 -32.97
C SER A 62 29.53 -4.22 -34.20
N THR A 63 28.38 -4.53 -34.80
CA THR A 63 28.28 -5.44 -35.95
C THR A 63 28.89 -4.82 -37.21
N ARG A 64 29.60 -5.65 -38.00
CA ARG A 64 30.22 -5.27 -39.29
C ARG A 64 29.19 -4.82 -40.35
N TRP A 65 27.99 -5.37 -40.29
CA TRP A 65 26.87 -5.07 -41.20
C TRP A 65 26.10 -3.82 -40.76
N ILE A 66 26.40 -2.67 -41.39
CA ILE A 66 25.84 -1.37 -40.99
C ILE A 66 24.30 -1.35 -40.99
N ARG A 67 23.65 -1.86 -42.06
CA ARG A 67 22.17 -1.86 -42.17
C ARG A 67 21.52 -2.73 -41.09
N LEU A 68 22.03 -3.95 -40.90
CA LEU A 68 21.51 -4.89 -39.89
C LEU A 68 21.75 -4.37 -38.47
N GLY A 69 22.89 -3.73 -38.23
CA GLY A 69 23.22 -3.12 -36.94
C GLY A 69 22.32 -1.94 -36.58
N VAL A 70 21.91 -1.12 -37.56
CA VAL A 70 20.97 -0.01 -37.34
C VAL A 70 19.56 -0.55 -37.03
N ILE A 71 19.08 -1.53 -37.80
CA ILE A 71 17.77 -2.16 -37.56
C ILE A 71 17.74 -2.83 -36.18
N GLY A 72 18.79 -3.57 -35.81
CA GLY A 72 18.89 -4.20 -34.49
C GLY A 72 18.88 -3.19 -33.34
N GLN A 73 19.62 -2.08 -33.47
CA GLN A 73 19.60 -1.00 -32.47
C GLN A 73 18.21 -0.37 -32.32
N ALA A 74 17.53 -0.09 -33.43
CA ALA A 74 16.18 0.48 -33.41
C ALA A 74 15.17 -0.49 -32.78
N PHE A 75 15.22 -1.77 -33.13
CA PHE A 75 14.30 -2.79 -32.62
C PHE A 75 14.48 -3.02 -31.11
N PHE A 76 15.71 -3.31 -30.66
CA PHE A 76 15.96 -3.53 -29.23
C PHE A 76 15.79 -2.24 -28.43
N GLY A 77 16.17 -1.09 -28.98
CA GLY A 77 15.94 0.22 -28.36
C GLY A 77 14.47 0.55 -28.18
N PHE A 78 13.64 0.25 -29.18
CA PHE A 78 12.19 0.39 -29.06
C PHE A 78 11.60 -0.52 -27.98
N LEU A 79 12.08 -1.77 -27.87
CA LEU A 79 11.60 -2.69 -26.84
C LEU A 79 11.99 -2.23 -25.42
N VAL A 80 13.23 -1.75 -25.23
CA VAL A 80 13.64 -1.11 -23.96
C VAL A 80 12.76 0.11 -23.67
N PHE A 81 12.54 0.96 -24.66
CA PHE A 81 11.68 2.14 -24.51
C PHE A 81 10.26 1.76 -24.11
N ALA A 82 9.67 0.73 -24.73
CA ALA A 82 8.32 0.27 -24.41
C ALA A 82 8.21 -0.27 -22.97
N ILE A 83 9.16 -1.09 -22.52
CA ILE A 83 9.21 -1.62 -21.14
C ILE A 83 9.33 -0.48 -20.13
N LEU A 84 10.27 0.45 -20.39
CA LEU A 84 10.50 1.59 -19.53
C LEU A 84 9.26 2.52 -19.51
N LEU A 85 8.66 2.82 -20.66
CA LEU A 85 7.45 3.63 -20.74
C LEU A 85 6.28 3.00 -19.98
N GLY A 86 6.07 1.69 -20.08
CA GLY A 86 5.04 0.99 -19.30
C GLY A 86 5.28 1.11 -17.78
N SER A 87 6.52 0.89 -17.34
CA SER A 87 6.92 1.04 -15.93
C SER A 87 6.90 2.49 -15.44
N SER A 88 6.97 3.48 -16.34
CA SER A 88 6.92 4.90 -15.98
C SER A 88 5.59 5.30 -15.33
N VAL A 89 4.50 4.61 -15.67
CA VAL A 89 3.19 4.80 -15.01
C VAL A 89 3.28 4.44 -13.53
N LEU A 90 3.97 3.33 -13.21
CA LEU A 90 4.17 2.88 -11.83
C LEU A 90 5.15 3.78 -11.08
N PHE A 91 6.23 4.16 -11.74
CA PHE A 91 7.22 5.11 -11.23
C PHE A 91 6.57 6.45 -10.85
N THR A 92 5.74 6.99 -11.74
CA THR A 92 5.04 8.25 -11.54
C THR A 92 3.97 8.15 -10.46
N HIS A 93 3.31 6.99 -10.35
CA HIS A 93 2.38 6.72 -9.26
C HIS A 93 3.07 6.74 -7.89
N PHE A 94 4.22 6.07 -7.72
CA PHE A 94 4.91 6.05 -6.43
C PHE A 94 5.58 7.38 -6.08
N THR A 95 6.18 8.09 -7.05
CA THR A 95 6.73 9.43 -6.79
C THR A 95 5.67 10.42 -6.32
N ARG A 96 4.42 10.30 -6.79
CA ARG A 96 3.28 11.04 -6.24
C ARG A 96 3.02 10.68 -4.78
N ILE A 97 3.07 9.40 -4.42
CA ILE A 97 2.89 8.93 -3.04
C ILE A 97 3.99 9.48 -2.13
N ILE A 98 5.25 9.46 -2.58
CA ILE A 98 6.38 10.09 -1.87
C ILE A 98 6.10 11.58 -1.63
N ARG A 99 5.58 12.30 -2.62
CA ARG A 99 5.23 13.72 -2.46
C ARG A 99 4.09 13.95 -1.46
N GLN A 100 3.24 12.96 -1.23
CA GLN A 100 2.15 13.00 -0.25
C GLN A 100 2.51 12.35 1.08
N ASN A 101 3.80 12.04 1.32
CA ASN A 101 4.28 11.31 2.49
C ASN A 101 3.76 11.87 3.82
N ASP A 102 3.82 13.18 4.01
CA ASP A 102 3.42 13.79 5.29
C ASP A 102 1.90 13.73 5.48
N ASN A 103 1.13 13.99 4.42
CA ASN A 103 -0.34 13.85 4.43
C ASN A 103 -0.76 12.39 4.68
N ILE A 104 -0.05 11.42 4.10
CA ILE A 104 -0.30 9.99 4.32
C ILE A 104 0.00 9.61 5.77
N LYS A 105 1.13 10.07 6.32
CA LYS A 105 1.49 9.81 7.73
C LYS A 105 0.46 10.40 8.68
N GLU A 106 0.02 11.62 8.44
CA GLU A 106 -0.99 12.30 9.26
C GLU A 106 -2.34 11.58 9.17
N ALA A 107 -2.82 11.28 7.97
CA ALA A 107 -4.08 10.55 7.77
C ALA A 107 -4.04 9.13 8.36
N TYR A 108 -2.89 8.45 8.24
CA TYR A 108 -2.66 7.15 8.86
C TYR A 108 -2.70 7.23 10.39
N ALA A 109 -1.98 8.18 10.98
CA ALA A 109 -1.98 8.40 12.43
C ALA A 109 -3.38 8.73 12.95
N ALA A 110 -4.13 9.57 12.24
CA ALA A 110 -5.51 9.90 12.60
C ALA A 110 -6.44 8.68 12.54
N ALA A 111 -6.33 7.85 11.49
CA ALA A 111 -7.11 6.62 11.37
C ALA A 111 -6.77 5.59 12.47
N VAL A 112 -5.48 5.42 12.77
CA VAL A 112 -5.00 4.53 13.85
C VAL A 112 -5.47 5.03 15.22
N GLU A 113 -5.40 6.33 15.48
CA GLU A 113 -5.86 6.91 16.73
C GLU A 113 -7.39 6.78 16.92
N ASP A 114 -8.15 6.97 15.84
CA ASP A 114 -9.59 6.72 15.87
C ASP A 114 -9.91 5.25 16.14
N ALA A 115 -9.14 4.31 15.57
CA ALA A 115 -9.27 2.88 15.85
C ALA A 115 -8.91 2.55 17.30
N ARG A 116 -7.86 3.17 17.84
CA ARG A 116 -7.39 2.97 19.23
C ARG A 116 -8.43 3.44 20.25
N THR A 117 -9.01 4.60 20.02
CA THR A 117 -10.00 5.22 20.93
C THR A 117 -11.43 4.68 20.73
N MET A 118 -11.67 3.83 19.74
CA MET A 118 -13.00 3.33 19.42
C MET A 118 -13.60 2.48 20.55
N ASP A 119 -12.79 1.66 21.22
CA ASP A 119 -13.25 0.82 22.34
C ASP A 119 -13.70 1.69 23.52
N GLU A 120 -12.95 2.75 23.83
CA GLU A 120 -13.29 3.73 24.87
C GLU A 120 -14.58 4.50 24.52
N LYS A 121 -14.72 4.97 23.27
CA LYS A 121 -15.92 5.63 22.77
C LYS A 121 -17.16 4.73 22.87
N TYR A 122 -16.99 3.43 22.61
CA TYR A 122 -18.09 2.47 22.77
C TYR A 122 -18.43 2.22 24.24
N ASP A 123 -17.43 2.12 25.12
CA ASP A 123 -17.64 2.00 26.56
C ASP A 123 -18.38 3.21 27.15
N GLU A 124 -18.07 4.41 26.65
CA GLU A 124 -18.79 5.63 27.01
C GLU A 124 -20.25 5.61 26.56
N TYR A 125 -20.50 5.17 25.32
CA TYR A 125 -21.86 4.95 24.83
C TYR A 125 -22.64 3.96 25.72
N VAL A 126 -22.04 2.81 26.06
CA VAL A 126 -22.68 1.81 26.93
C VAL A 126 -22.99 2.38 28.31
N ARG A 127 -22.05 3.14 28.89
CA ARG A 127 -22.21 3.78 30.20
C ARG A 127 -23.35 4.79 30.19
N SER A 128 -23.36 5.71 29.23
CA SER A 128 -24.41 6.72 29.07
C SER A 128 -25.79 6.07 28.89
N ARG A 129 -25.87 5.01 28.10
CA ARG A 129 -27.11 4.24 27.90
C ARG A 129 -27.59 3.53 29.17
N CYS A 130 -26.67 2.96 29.94
CA CYS A 130 -26.97 2.34 31.23
C CYS A 130 -27.48 3.37 32.26
N GLU A 131 -26.87 4.56 32.30
CA GLU A 131 -27.30 5.67 33.17
C GLU A 131 -28.69 6.17 32.79
N GLY A 132 -28.95 6.38 31.49
CA GLY A 132 -30.27 6.77 30.98
C GLY A 132 -31.35 5.73 31.29
N TYR A 133 -31.03 4.45 31.14
CA TYR A 133 -31.94 3.35 31.51
C TYR A 133 -32.18 3.28 33.02
N ALA A 134 -31.16 3.50 33.85
CA ALA A 134 -31.35 3.58 35.31
C ALA A 134 -32.31 4.72 35.68
N ALA A 135 -32.12 5.90 35.09
CA ALA A 135 -32.97 7.06 35.32
C ALA A 135 -34.42 6.81 34.89
N SER A 136 -34.64 6.17 33.73
CA SER A 136 -36.00 5.84 33.26
C SER A 136 -36.70 4.87 34.21
N LEU A 137 -36.01 3.83 34.69
CA LEU A 137 -36.54 2.90 35.68
C LEU A 137 -36.89 3.58 37.02
N TYR A 138 -36.08 4.54 37.47
CA TYR A 138 -36.39 5.30 38.68
C TYR A 138 -37.62 6.20 38.51
N ALA A 139 -37.81 6.77 37.32
CA ALA A 139 -38.92 7.66 37.00
C ALA A 139 -40.25 6.93 36.73
N LEU A 140 -40.26 5.59 36.59
CA LEU A 140 -41.49 4.83 36.34
C LEU A 140 -42.53 5.01 37.48
N PRO A 141 -43.77 5.39 37.15
CA PRO A 141 -44.83 5.53 38.15
C PRO A 141 -45.28 4.14 38.66
N PRO A 142 -45.52 3.96 39.97
CA PRO A 142 -45.90 2.65 40.53
C PRO A 142 -47.18 2.04 39.93
N SER A 143 -48.05 2.87 39.38
CA SER A 143 -49.30 2.47 38.72
C SER A 143 -49.09 1.96 37.28
N SER A 144 -47.91 2.16 36.68
CA SER A 144 -47.66 1.82 35.27
C SER A 144 -47.56 0.29 35.06
N PRO A 145 -48.01 -0.24 33.91
CA PRO A 145 -47.81 -1.63 33.54
C PRO A 145 -46.33 -2.03 33.51
N GLU A 146 -45.45 -1.16 33.01
CA GLU A 146 -44.01 -1.36 32.92
C GLU A 146 -43.37 -1.46 34.31
N TYR A 147 -43.82 -0.65 35.27
CA TYR A 147 -43.36 -0.74 36.65
C TYR A 147 -43.66 -2.11 37.24
N LYS A 148 -44.89 -2.60 37.06
CA LYS A 148 -45.28 -3.94 37.54
C LYS A 148 -44.48 -5.04 36.85
N ALA A 149 -44.24 -4.92 35.55
CA ALA A 149 -43.48 -5.88 34.76
C ALA A 149 -42.01 -5.98 35.22
N VAL A 150 -41.36 -4.86 35.53
CA VAL A 150 -39.94 -4.83 35.93
C VAL A 150 -39.77 -5.13 37.42
N PHE A 151 -40.60 -4.56 38.29
CA PHE A 151 -40.38 -4.62 39.74
C PHE A 151 -41.29 -5.60 40.50
N GLY A 152 -42.48 -5.92 39.98
CA GLY A 152 -43.55 -6.59 40.75
C GLY A 152 -43.12 -7.90 41.41
N ASN A 153 -42.59 -8.84 40.63
CA ASN A 153 -42.16 -10.15 41.14
C ASN A 153 -40.91 -10.08 42.02
N SER A 154 -40.03 -9.10 41.80
CA SER A 154 -38.79 -8.99 42.58
C SER A 154 -39.04 -8.30 43.93
N MET A 155 -39.93 -7.31 43.97
CA MET A 155 -40.32 -6.67 45.23
C MET A 155 -41.13 -7.61 46.12
N SER A 156 -41.96 -8.50 45.56
CA SER A 156 -42.66 -9.53 46.37
C SER A 156 -41.71 -10.55 47.00
N LEU A 157 -40.51 -10.71 46.44
CA LEU A 157 -39.41 -11.51 46.99
C LEU A 157 -38.51 -10.73 47.98
N GLY A 158 -38.86 -9.49 48.31
CA GLY A 158 -38.14 -8.67 49.29
C GLY A 158 -36.98 -7.83 48.74
N PHE A 159 -36.75 -7.80 47.42
CA PHE A 159 -35.71 -6.94 46.83
C PHE A 159 -36.14 -5.47 46.81
N THR A 160 -35.20 -4.58 47.14
CA THR A 160 -35.41 -3.13 47.04
C THR A 160 -35.38 -2.66 45.58
N LYS A 161 -36.05 -1.53 45.28
CA LYS A 161 -36.00 -0.89 43.96
C LYS A 161 -34.55 -0.68 43.48
N LYS A 162 -33.65 -0.25 44.37
CA LYS A 162 -32.23 -0.01 44.06
C LYS A 162 -31.50 -1.28 43.61
N GLU A 163 -31.72 -2.40 44.28
CA GLU A 163 -31.12 -3.69 43.92
C GLU A 163 -31.64 -4.20 42.58
N ILE A 164 -32.94 -4.04 42.32
CA ILE A 164 -33.56 -4.44 41.05
C ILE A 164 -32.98 -3.60 39.91
N VAL A 165 -32.95 -2.27 40.04
CA VAL A 165 -32.35 -1.38 39.04
C VAL A 165 -30.88 -1.74 38.80
N SER A 166 -30.10 -1.95 39.86
CA SER A 166 -28.69 -2.33 39.73
C SER A 166 -28.51 -3.63 38.94
N LYS A 167 -29.37 -4.63 39.13
CA LYS A 167 -29.33 -5.89 38.38
C LYS A 167 -29.73 -5.68 36.91
N CYS A 168 -30.80 -4.94 36.64
CA CYS A 168 -31.24 -4.64 35.28
C CYS A 168 -30.17 -3.89 34.49
N VAL A 169 -29.56 -2.86 35.09
CA VAL A 169 -28.46 -2.09 34.49
C VAL A 169 -27.23 -2.96 34.26
N ALA A 170 -26.85 -3.81 35.21
CA ALA A 170 -25.74 -4.75 35.03
C ALA A 170 -25.99 -5.75 33.88
N ASN A 171 -27.23 -6.21 33.73
CA ASN A 171 -27.61 -7.12 32.64
C ASN A 171 -27.60 -6.41 31.28
N LEU A 172 -28.11 -5.19 31.19
CA LEU A 172 -28.01 -4.36 29.99
C LEU A 172 -26.54 -4.13 29.61
N GLY A 173 -25.70 -3.76 30.59
CA GLY A 173 -24.25 -3.61 30.39
C GLY A 173 -23.63 -4.89 29.81
N LYS A 174 -23.90 -6.06 30.40
CA LYS A 174 -23.41 -7.35 29.88
C LYS A 174 -23.91 -7.64 28.45
N LEU A 175 -25.18 -7.34 28.17
CA LEU A 175 -25.80 -7.55 26.85
C LEU A 175 -25.12 -6.71 25.77
N LEU A 176 -24.82 -5.44 26.08
CA LEU A 176 -24.20 -4.47 25.17
C LEU A 176 -22.70 -4.69 25.01
N LYS A 177 -21.98 -5.08 26.06
CA LYS A 177 -20.54 -5.38 25.97
C LYS A 177 -20.26 -6.71 25.25
N GLY A 178 -21.17 -7.67 25.37
CA GLY A 178 -21.01 -9.02 24.82
C GLY A 178 -19.74 -9.72 25.32
N LYS A 179 -19.26 -10.74 24.59
CA LYS A 179 -17.99 -11.43 24.89
C LYS A 179 -16.74 -10.67 24.43
N ASN A 180 -16.91 -9.64 23.60
CA ASN A 180 -15.85 -9.06 22.78
C ASN A 180 -15.12 -7.87 23.42
N GLN A 181 -15.62 -7.33 24.55
CA GLN A 181 -14.95 -6.29 25.34
C GLN A 181 -14.23 -6.85 26.57
N ALA A 182 -13.72 -8.08 26.50
CA ALA A 182 -12.74 -8.52 27.50
C ALA A 182 -11.50 -7.62 27.37
N GLY A 183 -11.03 -7.02 28.48
CA GLY A 183 -9.92 -6.05 28.47
C GLY A 183 -8.67 -6.56 27.75
N GLU A 184 -8.44 -7.88 27.75
CA GLU A 184 -7.35 -8.54 27.02
C GLU A 184 -7.43 -8.35 25.49
N LEU A 185 -8.64 -8.36 24.91
CA LEU A 185 -8.83 -8.12 23.47
C LEU A 185 -8.54 -6.67 23.10
N THR A 186 -9.00 -5.72 23.91
CA THR A 186 -8.72 -4.28 23.72
C THR A 186 -7.22 -3.99 23.83
N GLU A 187 -6.53 -4.60 24.79
CA GLU A 187 -5.09 -4.47 24.93
C GLU A 187 -4.31 -5.06 23.74
N LYS A 188 -4.73 -6.24 23.24
CA LYS A 188 -4.16 -6.86 22.03
C LYS A 188 -4.37 -5.98 20.79
N ARG A 189 -5.54 -5.37 20.63
CA ARG A 189 -5.81 -4.40 19.54
C ARG A 189 -4.92 -3.17 19.65
N GLY A 190 -4.79 -2.61 20.85
CA GLY A 190 -3.93 -1.46 21.12
C GLY A 190 -2.47 -1.71 20.74
N ARG A 191 -1.91 -2.87 21.13
CA ARG A 191 -0.55 -3.27 20.73
C ARG A 191 -0.40 -3.44 19.23
N TRP A 192 -1.34 -4.13 18.59
CA TRP A 192 -1.30 -4.34 17.13
C TRP A 192 -1.32 -3.03 16.33
N LEU A 193 -2.12 -2.05 16.79
CA LEU A 193 -2.17 -0.72 16.18
C LEU A 193 -0.90 0.11 16.42
N ALA A 194 -0.20 -0.10 17.53
CA ALA A 194 1.04 0.63 17.87
C ALA A 194 2.25 0.20 17.04
N ASP A 195 2.32 -1.08 16.63
CA ASP A 195 3.43 -1.63 15.85
C ASP A 195 3.40 -1.20 14.36
N ALA A 196 2.33 -0.55 13.93
CA ALA A 196 2.09 -0.28 12.52
C ALA A 196 2.82 0.99 12.04
N SER A 197 3.88 0.81 11.24
CA SER A 197 4.70 1.92 10.70
C SER A 197 4.05 2.63 9.51
N ALA A 198 3.98 3.96 9.56
CA ALA A 198 3.35 4.84 8.57
C ALA A 198 4.27 5.29 7.41
N SER A 199 5.50 4.76 7.31
CA SER A 199 6.44 5.18 6.27
C SER A 199 5.99 4.75 4.88
N VAL A 200 5.98 5.66 3.90
CA VAL A 200 5.65 5.30 2.50
C VAL A 200 6.69 4.38 1.83
N TRP A 201 7.87 4.25 2.44
CA TRP A 201 8.91 3.31 2.02
C TRP A 201 8.73 1.94 2.64
N ASN A 202 7.82 1.79 3.60
CA ASN A 202 7.48 0.50 4.18
C ASN A 202 6.64 -0.30 3.18
N LEU A 203 7.21 -1.40 2.68
CA LEU A 203 6.57 -2.31 1.75
C LEU A 203 5.23 -2.87 2.26
N SER A 204 5.08 -2.99 3.58
CA SER A 204 3.88 -3.52 4.21
C SER A 204 2.80 -2.46 4.44
N LEU A 205 3.07 -1.16 4.25
CA LEU A 205 2.09 -0.11 4.55
C LEU A 205 0.74 -0.32 3.84
N PRO A 206 0.69 -0.60 2.51
CA PRO A 206 -0.58 -0.81 1.83
C PRO A 206 -1.38 -2.00 2.42
N ALA A 207 -0.69 -3.10 2.73
CA ALA A 207 -1.32 -4.27 3.37
C ALA A 207 -1.83 -3.93 4.77
N ASN A 208 -1.02 -3.24 5.58
CA ASN A 208 -1.41 -2.80 6.93
C ASN A 208 -2.64 -1.89 6.90
N ILE A 209 -2.72 -0.95 5.95
CA ILE A 209 -3.90 -0.09 5.77
C ILE A 209 -5.14 -0.97 5.56
N ARG A 210 -5.09 -1.91 4.62
CA ARG A 210 -6.21 -2.82 4.31
C ARG A 210 -6.61 -3.69 5.50
N ASP A 211 -5.63 -4.22 6.23
CA ASP A 211 -5.86 -5.10 7.36
C ASP A 211 -6.48 -4.32 8.54
N ILE A 212 -6.03 -3.07 8.78
CA ILE A 212 -6.64 -2.14 9.74
C ILE A 212 -8.06 -1.77 9.31
N THR A 213 -8.27 -1.36 8.05
CA THR A 213 -9.59 -1.02 7.52
C THR A 213 -10.59 -2.16 7.72
N SER A 214 -10.22 -3.38 7.32
CA SER A 214 -11.10 -4.55 7.42
C SER A 214 -11.39 -4.94 8.87
N SER A 215 -10.37 -4.95 9.73
CA SER A 215 -10.51 -5.30 11.15
C SER A 215 -11.36 -4.30 11.91
N VAL A 216 -11.09 -3.00 11.76
CA VAL A 216 -11.83 -1.95 12.46
C VAL A 216 -13.28 -1.86 11.97
N ASN A 217 -13.54 -2.04 10.67
CA ASN A 217 -14.90 -2.11 10.16
C ASN A 217 -15.67 -3.30 10.76
N LEU A 218 -15.03 -4.46 10.93
CA LEU A 218 -15.64 -5.61 11.60
C LEU A 218 -15.98 -5.28 13.07
N TRP A 219 -15.11 -4.54 13.76
CA TRP A 219 -15.35 -4.11 15.13
C TRP A 219 -16.53 -3.11 15.21
N LEU A 220 -16.58 -2.12 14.33
CA LEU A 220 -17.69 -1.16 14.23
C LEU A 220 -19.03 -1.86 13.94
N GLU A 221 -19.04 -2.82 13.01
CA GLU A 221 -20.23 -3.62 12.72
C GLU A 221 -20.67 -4.46 13.93
N ASN A 222 -19.73 -5.02 14.69
CA ASN A 222 -20.04 -5.73 15.93
C ASN A 222 -20.66 -4.78 16.99
N TYR A 223 -20.11 -3.58 17.16
CA TYR A 223 -20.65 -2.58 18.07
C TYR A 223 -22.04 -2.11 17.68
N LYS A 224 -22.26 -1.90 16.38
CA LYS A 224 -23.58 -1.60 15.83
C LYS A 224 -24.58 -2.72 16.16
N LYS A 225 -24.23 -3.99 15.89
CA LYS A 225 -25.07 -5.15 16.23
C LYS A 225 -25.40 -5.25 17.72
N LEU A 226 -24.41 -5.03 18.59
CA LEU A 226 -24.60 -5.05 20.03
C LEU A 226 -25.50 -3.89 20.49
N SER A 227 -25.32 -2.70 19.91
CA SER A 227 -26.10 -1.50 20.24
C SER A 227 -27.58 -1.57 19.84
N VAL A 228 -27.98 -2.46 18.92
CA VAL A 228 -29.41 -2.64 18.58
C VAL A 228 -30.16 -3.44 19.63
N LYS A 229 -29.45 -4.22 20.47
CA LYS A 229 -30.09 -5.02 21.52
C LYS A 229 -30.68 -4.11 22.59
N THR A 230 -31.91 -4.39 23.00
CA THR A 230 -32.60 -3.67 24.07
C THR A 230 -32.88 -4.59 25.26
N TYR A 231 -33.12 -3.99 26.43
CA TYR A 231 -33.53 -4.70 27.62
C TYR A 231 -34.98 -4.37 28.01
N THR A 232 -35.61 -5.21 28.84
CA THR A 232 -37.03 -5.05 29.21
C THR A 232 -37.29 -3.68 29.83
N GLY A 233 -38.28 -2.95 29.32
CA GLY A 233 -38.65 -1.61 29.79
C GLY A 233 -37.75 -0.47 29.25
N GLU A 234 -36.82 -0.78 28.35
CA GLU A 234 -36.05 0.23 27.63
C GLU A 234 -36.84 0.75 26.40
N SER A 235 -36.91 2.07 26.23
CA SER A 235 -37.53 2.71 25.06
C SER A 235 -36.60 3.78 24.48
N GLY A 236 -36.67 4.00 23.16
CA GLY A 236 -35.93 5.08 22.49
C GLY A 236 -34.41 4.88 22.36
N ALA A 237 -33.90 3.66 22.49
CA ALA A 237 -32.47 3.39 22.35
C ALA A 237 -31.96 3.67 20.93
N LEU A 238 -30.96 4.55 20.81
CA LEU A 238 -30.30 4.86 19.55
C LEU A 238 -29.11 3.91 19.31
N PRO A 239 -28.95 3.35 18.10
CA PRO A 239 -27.78 2.56 17.76
C PRO A 239 -26.48 3.37 17.86
N TYR A 240 -25.39 2.70 18.21
CA TYR A 240 -24.05 3.31 18.21
C TYR A 240 -23.66 3.71 16.78
N LYS A 241 -23.19 4.94 16.63
CA LYS A 241 -22.71 5.49 15.36
C LYS A 241 -21.40 6.24 15.58
N ASN A 242 -20.33 5.74 14.97
CA ASN A 242 -19.05 6.42 14.90
C ASN A 242 -18.55 6.36 13.45
N THR A 243 -18.35 7.53 12.85
CA THR A 243 -17.93 7.68 11.44
C THR A 243 -16.52 8.25 11.31
N SER A 244 -15.84 8.54 12.42
CA SER A 244 -14.54 9.24 12.44
C SER A 244 -13.47 8.40 11.73
N PHE A 245 -13.38 7.11 12.10
CA PHE A 245 -12.51 6.16 11.43
C PHE A 245 -12.78 6.07 9.92
N ASN A 246 -14.04 5.88 9.52
CA ASN A 246 -14.42 5.75 8.10
C ASN A 246 -14.12 7.01 7.28
N ARG A 247 -14.17 8.18 7.91
CA ARG A 247 -13.78 9.44 7.27
C ARG A 247 -12.27 9.51 7.09
N ASN A 248 -11.49 9.21 8.13
CA ASN A 248 -10.03 9.30 8.06
C ASN A 248 -9.42 8.23 7.14
N ILE A 249 -9.98 7.01 7.16
CA ILE A 249 -9.52 5.93 6.29
C ILE A 249 -9.83 6.19 4.82
N SER A 250 -10.99 6.80 4.50
CA SER A 250 -11.32 7.16 3.11
C SER A 250 -10.43 8.29 2.57
N VAL A 251 -10.03 9.25 3.41
CA VAL A 251 -9.00 10.23 3.06
C VAL A 251 -7.69 9.53 2.75
N LEU A 252 -7.23 8.63 3.62
CA LEU A 252 -6.00 7.88 3.41
C LEU A 252 -6.03 7.04 2.14
N GLU A 253 -7.10 6.29 1.91
CA GLU A 253 -7.32 5.51 0.68
C GLU A 253 -7.28 6.43 -0.54
N SER A 254 -7.88 7.61 -0.50
CA SER A 254 -7.84 8.57 -1.62
C SER A 254 -6.43 9.11 -1.92
N LEU A 255 -5.57 9.22 -0.90
CA LEU A 255 -4.18 9.65 -1.05
C LEU A 255 -3.34 8.55 -1.69
N CYS A 256 -3.54 7.29 -1.28
CA CYS A 256 -2.80 6.14 -1.80
C CYS A 256 -3.34 5.65 -3.15
N SER A 257 -4.64 5.81 -3.43
CA SER A 257 -5.30 5.27 -4.61
C SER A 257 -5.16 6.14 -5.85
N GLY A 258 -5.27 5.50 -7.02
CA GLY A 258 -5.47 6.16 -8.31
C GLY A 258 -4.17 6.48 -9.07
N VAL A 259 -4.15 6.09 -10.34
CA VAL A 259 -3.15 6.54 -11.30
C VAL A 259 -3.59 7.90 -11.81
N LYS A 260 -3.00 8.97 -11.26
CA LYS A 260 -3.18 10.34 -11.74
C LYS A 260 -2.06 10.68 -12.71
N GLY A 261 -2.26 11.73 -13.51
CA GLY A 261 -1.27 12.21 -14.47
C GLY A 261 0.11 12.45 -13.83
N PRO A 262 1.21 12.18 -14.55
CA PRO A 262 2.54 12.25 -14.01
C PRO A 262 2.92 13.70 -13.67
N SER A 263 3.64 13.88 -12.56
CA SER A 263 4.22 15.18 -12.25
C SER A 263 5.41 15.48 -13.18
N VAL A 264 5.61 16.75 -13.53
CA VAL A 264 6.75 17.19 -14.37
C VAL A 264 8.09 16.70 -13.79
N LEU A 265 8.26 16.77 -12.47
CA LEU A 265 9.46 16.28 -11.79
C LEU A 265 9.67 14.78 -11.99
N ALA A 266 8.61 13.98 -11.90
CA ALA A 266 8.69 12.53 -12.10
C ALA A 266 9.05 12.18 -13.56
N VAL A 267 8.54 12.95 -14.53
CA VAL A 267 8.91 12.79 -15.94
C VAL A 267 10.39 13.12 -16.15
N ILE A 268 10.88 14.24 -15.60
CA ILE A 268 12.30 14.62 -15.69
C ILE A 268 13.18 13.53 -15.08
N LEU A 269 12.84 13.04 -13.89
CA LEU A 269 13.60 12.00 -13.21
C LEU A 269 13.63 10.69 -14.01
N ALA A 270 12.50 10.28 -14.59
CA ALA A 270 12.42 9.10 -15.44
C ALA A 270 13.30 9.24 -16.70
N VAL A 271 13.28 10.40 -17.36
CA VAL A 271 14.13 10.68 -18.54
C VAL A 271 15.62 10.62 -18.19
N VAL A 272 16.01 11.18 -17.04
CA VAL A 272 17.39 11.11 -16.53
C VAL A 272 17.79 9.65 -16.28
N CYS A 273 16.94 8.86 -15.61
CA CYS A 273 17.18 7.44 -15.40
C CYS A 273 17.34 6.69 -16.74
N TYR A 274 16.52 6.98 -17.75
CA TYR A 274 16.63 6.32 -19.06
C TYR A 274 17.96 6.61 -19.74
N ALA A 275 18.40 7.87 -19.71
CA ALA A 275 19.70 8.25 -20.27
C ALA A 275 20.86 7.50 -19.58
N LEU A 276 20.79 7.35 -18.26
CA LEU A 276 21.80 6.61 -17.48
C LEU A 276 21.73 5.09 -17.74
N ILE A 277 20.54 4.51 -17.90
CA ILE A 277 20.36 3.09 -18.25
C ILE A 277 20.96 2.81 -19.63
N LEU A 278 20.78 3.71 -20.60
CA LEU A 278 21.30 3.56 -21.97
C LEU A 278 22.79 3.94 -22.12
N LEU A 279 23.44 4.40 -21.06
CA LEU A 279 24.84 4.85 -21.08
C LEU A 279 25.83 3.83 -21.70
N PRO A 280 25.71 2.50 -21.47
CA PRO A 280 26.56 1.51 -22.13
C PRO A 280 26.46 1.56 -23.65
N TRP A 281 25.25 1.72 -24.19
CA TRP A 281 25.03 1.83 -25.62
C TRP A 281 25.55 3.16 -26.20
N ILE A 282 25.40 4.26 -25.45
CA ILE A 282 25.91 5.59 -25.85
C ILE A 282 27.43 5.52 -26.05
N ILE A 283 28.16 4.97 -25.08
CA ILE A 283 29.63 4.95 -25.06
C ILE A 283 30.22 3.87 -25.98
N THR A 284 29.48 2.81 -26.27
CA THR A 284 29.97 1.73 -27.16
C THR A 284 30.41 2.31 -28.52
N PRO A 285 31.66 2.13 -28.96
CA PRO A 285 32.12 2.65 -30.24
C PRO A 285 31.43 1.93 -31.39
N LYS A 286 31.27 2.63 -32.51
CA LYS A 286 30.79 2.02 -33.76
C LYS A 286 32.01 1.45 -34.49
N ASN A 287 32.07 0.13 -34.67
CA ASN A 287 33.10 -0.47 -35.51
C ASN A 287 32.73 -0.21 -36.97
N ILE A 288 33.34 0.82 -37.55
CA ILE A 288 33.30 1.06 -38.99
C ILE A 288 34.39 0.15 -39.56
N ALA A 289 34.01 -0.88 -40.32
CA ALA A 289 34.99 -1.61 -41.11
C ALA A 289 35.74 -0.59 -41.98
N SER A 290 37.07 -0.57 -41.89
CA SER A 290 37.92 0.19 -42.79
C SER A 290 37.56 -0.19 -44.23
N VAL A 291 36.95 0.73 -44.95
CA VAL A 291 36.90 0.68 -46.40
C VAL A 291 38.29 1.12 -46.85
N GLY A 292 39.16 0.18 -47.23
CA GLY A 292 40.48 0.46 -47.77
C GLY A 292 41.52 -0.57 -47.36
N GLY A 293 42.02 -1.33 -48.34
CA GLY A 293 43.15 -2.24 -48.17
C GLY A 293 43.02 -3.54 -48.96
N ASP A 294 42.69 -3.44 -50.25
CA ASP A 294 42.85 -4.53 -51.22
C ASP A 294 43.74 -3.98 -52.35
N PHE A 295 45.01 -3.77 -52.01
CA PHE A 295 46.11 -3.44 -52.92
C PHE A 295 47.40 -4.00 -52.29
N ASP A 296 47.47 -5.33 -52.22
CA ASP A 296 48.72 -6.07 -52.02
C ASP A 296 48.80 -7.16 -53.10
N ASP A 297 48.53 -6.79 -54.35
CA ASP A 297 49.07 -7.52 -55.51
C ASP A 297 50.43 -6.89 -55.85
N VAL A 298 51.44 -7.27 -55.09
CA VAL A 298 52.84 -7.08 -55.50
C VAL A 298 53.06 -8.03 -56.68
N VAL A 299 53.03 -7.46 -57.89
CA VAL A 299 53.50 -8.11 -59.11
C VAL A 299 54.96 -8.49 -58.91
N LEU A 300 55.22 -9.77 -58.62
CA LEU A 300 56.56 -10.35 -58.73
C LEU A 300 56.91 -10.38 -60.23
N MET A 301 57.85 -9.54 -60.63
CA MET A 301 58.52 -9.70 -61.92
C MET A 301 59.29 -11.02 -61.90
N PRO A 302 59.21 -11.86 -62.94
CA PRO A 302 60.07 -13.02 -63.04
C PRO A 302 61.51 -12.55 -63.23
N ASP A 303 62.40 -13.06 -62.37
CA ASP A 303 63.84 -12.88 -62.50
C ASP A 303 64.29 -13.45 -63.86
N GLU A 304 65.04 -12.63 -64.60
CA GLU A 304 65.77 -13.05 -65.79
C GLU A 304 66.93 -13.95 -65.37
N ASP A 305 66.82 -15.25 -65.63
CA ASP A 305 67.94 -16.18 -65.58
C ASP A 305 68.50 -16.44 -67.00
N GLU A 306 69.82 -16.52 -67.03
CA GLU A 306 70.79 -16.66 -68.15
C GLU A 306 70.47 -17.70 -69.26
#